data_AF-A0A8B9Y247-F1
#
_entry.id   AF-A0A8B9Y247-F1
#
_cell.length_a   1.000
_cell.length_b   1.000
_cell.length_c   1.000
_cell.angle_alpha   90.00
_cell.angle_beta   90.00
_cell.angle_gamma   90.00
#
_symmetry.space_group_name_H-M   'P 1'
#
loop_
_entity.id
_entity.type
_entity.pdbx_description
1 polymer ?
#
loop_
_entity_poly.entity_id
_entity_poly.type
_entity_poly.pdbx_seq_one_letter_code
_entity_poly.pdbx_strand_id
1 'polypeptide(L)'
;MSTRSVSSSSYRRMFGGPGTASRPSSTRSYVTTSTRTYSLGSALRPPPAAPSTSSPGGVYATRSSAVRLRAACPFKNTRTNEKVELQELNDRFANYIDKVRFLEQQNKILLAELEQLKGQGKSQLRRQVDQLTNDKARVEVERDNLAEDIMRLREKLQEEMLQREEAESTLQSFRQDVDNASLARLDLERKVESLQEEIEIQELQAQIQEQHVQIDMDVSKPDLTAALRDVRQQYESVAAKNLQEAEEWYKSKFADLSEAANRNNDALRQAKQESNEYRRQVQTLTCGGCAQRTNESLERQMREMEENFSVEAANYQDTIGRLQDEIQNMKEEMARHLREYQDLLNVKMALDIEIATYRKLLEGEESRISLPLPNFSSLNLRGKHLIIHYENFYSFIYLVD
;
A
#
# COMPACT_ATOMS: atom_id res chain seq x y z
N MET A 1 -38.21 8.87 -56.01
CA MET A 1 -36.81 8.40 -56.08
C MET A 1 -36.66 7.32 -55.02
N SER A 2 -36.30 6.11 -55.45
CA SER A 2 -36.16 4.92 -54.62
C SER A 2 -34.91 4.98 -53.74
N THR A 3 -35.00 4.49 -52.50
CA THR A 3 -34.10 3.46 -51.95
C THR A 3 -34.70 2.79 -50.70
N ARG A 4 -34.64 1.46 -50.69
CA ARG A 4 -34.95 0.52 -49.59
C ARG A 4 -33.70 0.27 -48.74
N SER A 5 -33.87 -0.04 -47.45
CA SER A 5 -33.07 -1.04 -46.70
C SER A 5 -33.76 -1.34 -45.35
N VAL A 6 -34.64 -2.34 -45.26
CA VAL A 6 -34.42 -3.73 -44.78
C VAL A 6 -33.99 -3.83 -43.31
N SER A 7 -34.98 -4.20 -42.49
CA SER A 7 -34.85 -4.80 -41.16
C SER A 7 -34.43 -6.27 -41.25
N SER A 8 -33.59 -6.75 -40.34
CA SER A 8 -33.67 -8.15 -39.89
C SER A 8 -33.12 -8.33 -38.46
N SER A 9 -33.97 -8.94 -37.66
CA SER A 9 -33.68 -9.53 -36.35
C SER A 9 -33.21 -10.97 -36.55
N SER A 10 -32.34 -11.49 -35.66
CA SER A 10 -32.40 -12.91 -35.31
C SER A 10 -31.74 -13.26 -33.99
N TYR A 11 -32.60 -13.82 -33.15
CA TYR A 11 -32.35 -14.60 -31.96
C TYR A 11 -31.78 -15.99 -32.32
N ARG A 12 -30.76 -16.48 -31.62
CA ARG A 12 -30.58 -17.92 -31.35
C ARG A 12 -29.62 -18.18 -30.18
N ARG A 13 -30.18 -18.70 -29.08
CA ARG A 13 -29.48 -19.51 -28.08
C ARG A 13 -29.35 -20.94 -28.62
N MET A 14 -28.23 -21.63 -28.38
CA MET A 14 -28.19 -23.09 -28.19
C MET A 14 -26.99 -23.50 -27.31
N PHE A 15 -27.34 -24.24 -26.24
CA PHE A 15 -26.65 -25.27 -25.46
C PHE A 15 -25.14 -25.54 -25.63
N GLY A 16 -24.48 -25.77 -24.49
CA GLY A 16 -23.10 -26.22 -24.39
C GLY A 16 -22.86 -27.74 -24.41
N GLY A 17 -21.59 -28.11 -24.36
CA GLY A 17 -21.03 -29.45 -24.21
C GLY A 17 -19.51 -29.45 -24.48
N PRO A 18 -18.70 -30.35 -23.87
CA PRO A 18 -17.38 -30.02 -23.34
C PRO A 18 -16.19 -30.43 -24.23
N GLY A 19 -15.03 -29.81 -24.03
CA GLY A 19 -13.75 -30.44 -24.40
C GLY A 19 -12.63 -29.52 -24.88
N THR A 20 -11.66 -29.31 -23.97
CA THR A 20 -10.20 -29.30 -24.20
C THR A 20 -9.49 -28.17 -24.98
N ALA A 21 -8.57 -27.52 -24.22
CA ALA A 21 -7.28 -26.90 -24.61
C ALA A 21 -7.37 -25.52 -25.32
N SER A 22 -6.63 -24.43 -24.98
CA SER A 22 -5.39 -24.24 -24.20
C SER A 22 -5.21 -22.75 -23.81
N ARG A 23 -4.53 -22.49 -22.66
CA ARG A 23 -3.78 -21.27 -22.23
C ARG A 23 -4.57 -19.98 -21.85
N PRO A 24 -4.17 -19.24 -20.78
CA PRO A 24 -2.88 -18.53 -20.73
C PRO A 24 -2.10 -18.50 -19.38
N SER A 25 -0.85 -18.04 -19.51
CA SER A 25 0.09 -17.44 -18.54
C SER A 25 -0.51 -16.27 -17.75
N SER A 26 -0.02 -15.79 -16.60
CA SER A 26 1.09 -16.10 -15.70
C SER A 26 0.93 -15.21 -14.46
N THR A 27 1.09 -15.75 -13.26
CA THR A 27 1.48 -14.98 -12.07
C THR A 27 2.73 -15.61 -11.48
N ARG A 28 3.61 -14.72 -11.04
CA ARG A 28 5.01 -14.93 -10.65
C ARG A 28 5.11 -14.92 -9.13
N SER A 29 5.73 -15.94 -8.53
CA SER A 29 6.38 -15.83 -7.21
C SER A 29 7.52 -16.86 -7.08
N TYR A 30 8.71 -16.29 -6.95
CA TYR A 30 9.98 -16.67 -6.31
C TYR A 30 10.39 -18.14 -6.07
N VAL A 31 11.49 -18.49 -6.76
CA VAL A 31 12.79 -19.06 -6.31
C VAL A 31 12.79 -20.22 -5.29
N THR A 32 13.29 -21.38 -5.72
CA THR A 32 14.57 -21.97 -5.26
C THR A 32 14.95 -23.13 -6.19
N THR A 33 16.10 -23.03 -6.88
CA THR A 33 16.67 -24.18 -7.59
C THR A 33 18.07 -24.43 -7.09
N SER A 34 18.19 -25.59 -6.47
CA SER A 34 19.40 -26.29 -6.13
C SER A 34 20.08 -26.80 -7.41
N THR A 35 21.39 -26.60 -7.55
CA THR A 35 22.20 -27.42 -8.45
C THR A 35 23.37 -28.02 -7.68
N ARG A 36 23.36 -29.35 -7.68
CA ARG A 36 24.38 -30.23 -7.15
C ARG A 36 25.70 -30.06 -7.90
N THR A 37 26.81 -30.08 -7.17
CA THR A 37 28.04 -30.72 -7.62
C THR A 37 28.64 -31.54 -6.48
N TYR A 38 29.26 -32.63 -6.92
CA TYR A 38 29.79 -33.81 -6.25
C TYR A 38 30.98 -33.50 -5.33
N SER A 39 30.94 -34.01 -4.10
CA SER A 39 32.05 -33.99 -3.15
C SER A 39 32.54 -35.42 -2.90
N LEU A 40 33.76 -35.72 -3.34
CA LEU A 40 34.55 -36.87 -2.89
C LEU A 40 35.43 -36.40 -1.73
N GLY A 41 35.39 -37.17 -0.64
CA GLY A 41 36.05 -36.85 0.61
C GLY A 41 37.57 -37.02 0.58
N SER A 42 38.23 -36.32 1.49
CA SER A 42 39.40 -36.84 2.19
C SER A 42 39.57 -36.07 3.48
N ALA A 43 39.47 -36.77 4.60
CA ALA A 43 39.94 -36.31 5.89
C ALA A 43 41.46 -36.50 5.93
N LEU A 44 42.19 -35.54 6.51
CA LEU A 44 43.15 -35.76 7.59
C LEU A 44 43.88 -34.45 7.93
N ARG A 45 43.88 -34.19 9.23
CA ARG A 45 44.50 -33.10 9.98
C ARG A 45 46.03 -33.28 10.07
N PRO A 46 46.80 -32.19 10.18
CA PRO A 46 47.79 -32.11 11.27
C PRO A 46 47.81 -30.75 12.03
N PRO A 47 48.44 -30.68 13.22
CA PRO A 47 48.44 -29.52 14.13
C PRO A 47 49.61 -28.53 13.85
N PRO A 48 49.64 -27.35 14.51
CA PRO A 48 50.71 -26.37 14.35
C PRO A 48 51.89 -26.66 15.30
N ALA A 49 53.12 -26.46 14.82
CA ALA A 49 54.34 -26.47 15.63
C ALA A 49 54.89 -25.05 15.81
N ALA A 50 55.28 -24.75 17.04
CA ALA A 50 55.85 -23.49 17.51
C ALA A 50 57.29 -23.25 17.01
N PRO A 51 57.79 -22.00 17.00
CA PRO A 51 59.21 -21.72 16.80
C PRO A 51 59.93 -21.69 18.15
N SER A 52 60.97 -22.53 18.29
CA SER A 52 61.91 -22.47 19.42
C SER A 52 63.23 -21.87 18.96
N THR A 53 63.48 -20.67 19.46
CA THR A 53 64.76 -19.97 19.52
C THR A 53 65.79 -20.78 20.30
N SER A 54 66.99 -20.96 19.76
CA SER A 54 68.20 -21.14 20.57
C SER A 54 69.46 -20.83 19.77
N SER A 55 70.14 -19.75 20.15
CA SER A 55 71.59 -19.64 20.02
C SER A 55 72.23 -20.56 21.05
N PRO A 56 73.47 -21.00 20.81
CA PRO A 56 74.52 -20.52 21.70
C PRO A 56 75.79 -20.11 20.96
N GLY A 57 76.38 -19.02 21.46
CA GLY A 57 77.74 -18.59 21.13
C GLY A 57 78.80 -19.55 21.68
N GLY A 58 79.99 -19.46 21.09
CA GLY A 58 81.18 -20.17 21.49
C GLY A 58 82.39 -19.69 20.70
N VAL A 59 83.09 -18.70 21.27
CA VAL A 59 84.50 -18.32 21.04
C VAL A 59 85.35 -19.60 21.28
N TYR A 60 86.50 -19.91 20.64
CA TYR A 60 87.88 -19.51 20.97
C TYR A 60 88.88 -19.99 19.89
N ALA A 61 89.89 -19.15 19.66
CA ALA A 61 91.33 -19.46 19.54
C ALA A 61 91.94 -20.24 18.35
N THR A 62 92.66 -19.46 17.54
CA THR A 62 94.07 -19.63 17.08
C THR A 62 94.47 -20.85 16.24
N ARG A 63 94.91 -20.56 15.01
CA ARG A 63 96.31 -20.77 14.61
C ARG A 63 96.65 -20.04 13.30
N SER A 64 97.47 -19.00 13.42
CA SER A 64 98.26 -18.48 12.32
C SER A 64 99.44 -19.41 12.04
N SER A 65 99.62 -19.80 10.79
CA SER A 65 100.93 -20.17 10.26
C SER A 65 101.06 -19.55 8.88
N ALA A 66 101.83 -18.46 8.83
CA ALA A 66 102.25 -17.82 7.60
C ALA A 66 103.19 -18.75 6.85
N VAL A 67 102.83 -19.12 5.62
CA VAL A 67 103.79 -19.61 4.62
C VAL A 67 103.65 -18.70 3.42
N ARG A 68 104.59 -17.77 3.28
CA ARG A 68 104.84 -17.07 2.03
C ARG A 68 105.53 -18.05 1.09
N LEU A 69 104.83 -18.56 0.09
CA LEU A 69 105.45 -19.07 -1.13
C LEU A 69 104.78 -18.47 -2.36
N ARG A 70 105.65 -17.87 -3.15
CA ARG A 70 105.41 -17.05 -4.32
C ARG A 70 105.30 -17.99 -5.52
N ALA A 71 104.10 -18.17 -6.07
CA ALA A 71 103.88 -18.73 -7.41
C ALA A 71 102.53 -18.23 -7.93
N ALA A 72 102.55 -17.46 -9.02
CA ALA A 72 101.38 -16.96 -9.71
C ALA A 72 101.24 -17.67 -11.06
N CYS A 73 99.99 -17.76 -11.53
CA CYS A 73 99.53 -18.11 -12.89
C CYS A 73 99.54 -19.63 -13.17
N PRO A 74 98.37 -20.35 -13.14
CA PRO A 74 97.13 -20.05 -13.90
C PRO A 74 95.83 -20.00 -13.07
N PHE A 75 95.85 -20.40 -11.79
CA PHE A 75 94.64 -20.53 -10.93
C PHE A 75 94.00 -19.20 -10.50
N LYS A 76 94.75 -18.10 -10.52
CA LYS A 76 94.22 -16.77 -10.17
C LYS A 76 93.40 -16.17 -11.31
N ASN A 77 93.80 -16.41 -12.56
CA ASN A 77 93.08 -15.92 -13.74
C ASN A 77 91.75 -16.67 -13.95
N THR A 78 91.72 -17.98 -13.69
CA THR A 78 90.47 -18.75 -13.73
C THR A 78 89.50 -18.29 -12.64
N ARG A 79 89.99 -18.10 -11.40
CA ARG A 79 89.16 -17.61 -10.28
C ARG A 79 88.67 -16.16 -10.46
N THR A 80 89.45 -15.29 -11.13
CA THR A 80 88.97 -13.93 -11.46
C THR A 80 87.97 -13.96 -12.60
N ASN A 81 88.16 -14.81 -13.62
CA ASN A 81 87.19 -14.96 -14.71
C ASN A 81 85.87 -15.56 -14.21
N GLU A 82 85.91 -16.62 -13.40
CA GLU A 82 84.72 -17.19 -12.74
C GLU A 82 84.02 -16.15 -11.84
N LYS A 83 84.78 -15.29 -11.16
CA LYS A 83 84.20 -14.20 -10.36
C LYS A 83 83.48 -13.16 -11.23
N VAL A 84 84.02 -12.83 -12.40
CA VAL A 84 83.39 -11.90 -13.35
C VAL A 84 82.14 -12.53 -13.97
N GLU A 85 82.19 -13.81 -14.36
CA GLU A 85 81.01 -14.54 -14.86
C GLU A 85 79.91 -14.63 -13.80
N LEU A 86 80.27 -14.92 -12.54
CA LEU A 86 79.32 -14.90 -11.42
C LEU A 86 78.76 -13.50 -11.15
N GLN A 87 79.54 -12.45 -11.38
CA GLN A 87 79.08 -11.07 -11.25
C GLN A 87 78.10 -10.70 -12.38
N GLU A 88 78.39 -11.04 -13.64
CA GLU A 88 77.46 -10.83 -14.74
C GLU A 88 76.15 -11.61 -14.55
N LEU A 89 76.23 -12.82 -14.00
CA LEU A 89 75.06 -13.64 -13.70
C LEU A 89 74.25 -13.04 -12.55
N ASN A 90 74.92 -12.50 -11.53
CA ASN A 90 74.28 -11.75 -10.44
C ASN A 90 73.62 -10.46 -10.94
N ASP A 91 74.28 -9.71 -11.83
CA ASP A 91 73.72 -8.50 -12.43
C ASP A 91 72.47 -8.82 -13.28
N ARG A 92 72.48 -9.95 -14.01
CA ARG A 92 71.28 -10.46 -14.68
C ARG A 92 70.19 -10.85 -13.69
N PHE A 93 70.52 -11.51 -12.57
CA PHE A 93 69.55 -11.81 -11.52
C PHE A 93 68.97 -10.57 -10.85
N ALA A 94 69.78 -9.55 -10.57
CA ALA A 94 69.31 -8.27 -10.05
C ALA A 94 68.29 -7.64 -11.01
N ASN A 95 68.59 -7.61 -12.31
CA ASN A 95 67.67 -7.14 -13.34
C ASN A 95 66.37 -7.97 -13.40
N TYR A 96 66.44 -9.29 -13.27
CA TYR A 96 65.24 -10.14 -13.20
C TYR A 96 64.43 -9.91 -11.92
N ILE A 97 65.07 -9.73 -10.77
CA ILE A 97 64.41 -9.41 -9.49
C ILE A 97 63.69 -8.06 -9.60
N ASP A 98 64.33 -7.05 -10.16
CA ASP A 98 63.72 -5.73 -10.37
C ASP A 98 62.57 -5.81 -11.37
N LYS A 99 62.70 -6.63 -12.42
CA LYS A 99 61.60 -6.87 -13.36
C LYS A 99 60.42 -7.59 -12.71
N VAL A 100 60.67 -8.59 -11.87
CA VAL A 100 59.64 -9.31 -11.11
C VAL A 100 58.95 -8.35 -10.14
N ARG A 101 59.70 -7.54 -9.37
CA ARG A 101 59.13 -6.53 -8.47
C ARG A 101 58.27 -5.51 -9.21
N PHE A 102 58.74 -5.04 -10.37
CA PHE A 102 57.97 -4.13 -11.21
C PHE A 102 56.68 -4.77 -11.71
N LEU A 103 56.73 -6.03 -12.16
CA LEU A 103 55.54 -6.77 -12.60
C LEU A 103 54.58 -7.09 -11.45
N GLU A 104 55.10 -7.41 -10.25
CA GLU A 104 54.30 -7.59 -9.04
C GLU A 104 53.59 -6.30 -8.64
N GLN A 105 54.29 -5.16 -8.71
CA GLN A 105 53.70 -3.86 -8.43
C GLN A 105 52.62 -3.49 -9.47
N GLN A 106 52.87 -3.74 -10.75
CA GLN A 106 51.87 -3.53 -11.80
C GLN A 106 50.65 -4.44 -11.61
N ASN A 107 50.83 -5.72 -11.31
CA ASN A 107 49.73 -6.64 -11.02
C ASN A 107 48.93 -6.18 -9.79
N LYS A 108 49.59 -5.67 -8.75
CA LYS A 108 48.90 -5.15 -7.57
C LYS A 108 48.02 -3.95 -7.91
N ILE A 109 48.48 -3.04 -8.77
CA ILE A 109 47.69 -1.89 -9.24
C ILE A 109 46.52 -2.36 -10.09
N LEU A 110 46.74 -3.25 -11.06
CA LEU A 110 45.69 -3.78 -11.93
C LEU A 110 44.62 -4.54 -11.14
N LEU A 111 45.01 -5.28 -10.10
CA LEU A 111 44.07 -5.95 -9.19
C LEU A 111 43.23 -4.94 -8.42
N ALA A 112 43.84 -3.87 -7.90
CA ALA A 112 43.10 -2.81 -7.20
C ALA A 112 42.12 -2.07 -8.12
N GLU A 113 42.51 -1.79 -9.36
CA GLU A 113 41.65 -1.16 -10.36
C GLU A 113 40.48 -2.08 -10.75
N LEU A 114 40.73 -3.38 -10.93
CA LEU A 114 39.67 -4.37 -11.16
C LEU A 114 38.70 -4.48 -9.98
N GLU A 115 39.20 -4.45 -8.74
CA GLU A 115 38.36 -4.47 -7.53
C GLU A 115 37.48 -3.22 -7.47
N GLN A 116 38.04 -2.05 -7.76
CA GLN A 116 37.33 -0.78 -7.78
C GLN A 116 36.24 -0.74 -8.87
N LEU A 117 36.56 -1.13 -10.10
CA LEU A 117 35.59 -1.17 -11.20
C LEU A 117 34.47 -2.19 -10.95
N LYS A 118 34.81 -3.37 -10.40
CA LYS A 118 33.81 -4.37 -10.01
C LYS A 118 32.92 -3.86 -8.87
N GLY A 119 33.48 -3.16 -7.90
CA GLY A 119 32.74 -2.55 -6.80
C GLY A 119 31.78 -1.46 -7.28
N GLN A 120 32.28 -0.54 -8.11
CA GLN A 120 31.51 0.56 -8.69
C GLN A 120 30.36 0.04 -9.57
N GLY A 121 30.64 -0.86 -10.52
CA GLY A 121 29.61 -1.44 -11.39
C GLY A 121 28.52 -2.18 -10.62
N LYS A 122 28.89 -2.99 -9.63
CA LYS A 122 27.91 -3.69 -8.77
C LYS A 122 27.09 -2.71 -7.92
N SER A 123 27.71 -1.66 -7.39
CA SER A 123 27.01 -0.66 -6.57
C SER A 123 26.02 0.18 -7.39
N GLN A 124 26.38 0.55 -8.62
CA GLN A 124 25.51 1.31 -9.51
C GLN A 124 24.33 0.47 -9.99
N LEU A 125 24.56 -0.80 -10.35
CA LEU A 125 23.51 -1.74 -10.70
C LEU A 125 22.54 -1.99 -9.54
N ARG A 126 23.05 -2.12 -8.31
CA ARG A 126 22.20 -2.25 -7.10
C ARG A 126 21.31 -1.03 -6.91
N ARG A 127 21.87 0.19 -6.95
CA ARG A 127 21.09 1.43 -6.85
C ARG A 127 20.01 1.52 -7.93
N GLN A 128 20.33 1.13 -9.16
CA GLN A 128 19.35 1.13 -10.26
C GLN A 128 18.23 0.11 -10.04
N VAL A 129 18.55 -1.08 -9.52
CA VAL A 129 17.54 -2.08 -9.15
C VAL A 129 16.65 -1.56 -8.02
N ASP A 130 17.23 -0.93 -7.00
CA ASP A 130 16.47 -0.38 -5.88
C ASP A 130 15.54 0.75 -6.35
N GLN A 131 16.04 1.65 -7.21
CA GLN A 131 15.23 2.71 -7.83
C GLN A 131 14.07 2.14 -8.65
N LEU A 132 14.35 1.19 -9.55
CA LEU A 132 13.31 0.53 -10.35
C LEU A 132 12.30 -0.23 -9.49
N THR A 133 12.72 -0.78 -8.35
CA THR A 133 11.83 -1.46 -7.40
C THR A 133 10.90 -0.48 -6.70
N ASN A 134 11.43 0.68 -6.28
CA ASN A 134 10.62 1.75 -5.68
C ASN A 134 9.65 2.36 -6.69
N ASP A 135 10.10 2.65 -7.90
CA ASP A 135 9.25 3.18 -8.97
C ASP A 135 8.14 2.17 -9.33
N LYS A 136 8.49 0.88 -9.41
CA LYS A 136 7.51 -0.18 -9.62
C LYS A 136 6.47 -0.22 -8.49
N ALA A 137 6.90 -0.19 -7.23
CA ALA A 137 5.98 -0.20 -6.09
C ALA A 137 5.05 1.03 -6.11
N ARG A 138 5.58 2.21 -6.45
CA ARG A 138 4.80 3.43 -6.62
C ARG A 138 3.74 3.28 -7.71
N VAL A 139 4.12 2.78 -8.89
CA VAL A 139 3.17 2.56 -10.00
C VAL A 139 2.13 1.49 -9.66
N GLU A 140 2.50 0.45 -8.91
CA GLU A 140 1.55 -0.57 -8.43
C GLU A 140 0.50 0.06 -7.49
N VAL A 141 0.90 0.94 -6.58
CA VAL A 141 -0.03 1.68 -5.71
C VAL A 141 -0.92 2.63 -6.53
N GLU A 142 -0.37 3.39 -7.48
CA GLU A 142 -1.15 4.26 -8.36
C GLU A 142 -2.17 3.45 -9.19
N ARG A 143 -1.78 2.28 -9.70
CA ARG A 143 -2.68 1.35 -10.40
C ARG A 143 -3.82 0.89 -9.49
N ASP A 144 -3.52 0.51 -8.25
CA ASP A 144 -4.52 0.00 -7.32
C ASP A 144 -5.50 1.09 -6.90
N ASN A 145 -5.02 2.30 -6.63
CA ASN A 145 -5.87 3.47 -6.38
C ASN A 145 -6.80 3.76 -7.57
N LEU A 146 -6.28 3.77 -8.80
CA LEU A 146 -7.10 3.97 -10.00
C LEU A 146 -8.10 2.82 -10.22
N ALA A 147 -7.74 1.59 -9.88
CA ALA A 147 -8.64 0.46 -9.97
C ALA A 147 -9.81 0.60 -8.98
N GLU A 148 -9.54 1.04 -7.75
CA GLU A 148 -10.57 1.37 -6.76
C GLU A 148 -11.47 2.52 -7.24
N ASP A 149 -10.90 3.59 -7.80
CA ASP A 149 -11.69 4.70 -8.34
C ASP A 149 -12.58 4.27 -9.49
N ILE A 150 -12.10 3.41 -10.38
CA ILE A 150 -12.90 2.81 -11.45
C ILE A 150 -14.05 1.98 -10.86
N MET A 151 -13.81 1.20 -9.79
CA MET A 151 -14.88 0.45 -9.12
C MET A 151 -15.92 1.38 -8.49
N ARG A 152 -15.48 2.42 -7.75
CA ARG A 152 -16.38 3.43 -7.17
C ARG A 152 -17.21 4.14 -8.23
N LEU A 153 -16.61 4.50 -9.37
CA LEU A 153 -17.32 5.15 -10.48
C LEU A 153 -18.32 4.19 -11.16
N ARG A 154 -17.99 2.90 -11.25
CA ARG A 154 -18.92 1.89 -11.78
C ARG A 154 -20.13 1.68 -10.86
N GLU A 155 -19.90 1.63 -9.54
CA GLU A 155 -20.96 1.53 -8.54
C GLU A 155 -21.89 2.75 -8.61
N LYS A 156 -21.32 3.96 -8.60
CA LYS A 156 -22.10 5.20 -8.79
C LYS A 156 -22.89 5.21 -10.10
N LEU A 157 -22.30 4.75 -11.19
CA LEU A 157 -23.01 4.64 -12.47
C LEU A 157 -24.19 3.67 -12.39
N GLN A 158 -24.03 2.54 -11.70
CA GLN A 158 -25.11 1.58 -11.50
C GLN A 158 -26.23 2.15 -10.61
N GLU A 159 -25.88 2.86 -9.54
CA GLU A 159 -26.84 3.57 -8.68
C GLU A 159 -27.63 4.62 -9.47
N GLU A 160 -26.95 5.46 -10.27
CA GLU A 160 -27.59 6.46 -11.12
C GLU A 160 -28.49 5.82 -12.19
N MET A 161 -28.10 4.67 -12.74
CA MET A 161 -28.96 3.90 -13.65
C MET A 161 -30.22 3.42 -12.96
N LEU A 162 -30.11 2.85 -11.75
CA LEU A 162 -31.27 2.39 -10.98
C LEU A 162 -32.19 3.56 -10.60
N GLN A 163 -31.63 4.68 -10.14
CA GLN A 163 -32.39 5.90 -9.85
C GLN A 163 -33.11 6.44 -11.09
N ARG A 164 -32.45 6.40 -12.25
CA ARG A 164 -33.07 6.77 -13.52
C ARG A 164 -34.23 5.84 -13.87
N GLU A 165 -34.06 4.53 -13.74
CA GLU A 165 -35.12 3.54 -14.00
C GLU A 165 -36.32 3.73 -13.06
N GLU A 166 -36.07 4.00 -11.77
CA GLU A 166 -37.12 4.33 -10.79
C GLU A 166 -37.84 5.64 -11.15
N ALA A 167 -37.10 6.68 -11.54
CA ALA A 167 -37.67 7.94 -12.00
C ALA A 167 -38.48 7.79 -13.30
N GLU A 168 -38.03 6.95 -14.24
CA GLU A 168 -38.77 6.64 -15.46
C GLU A 168 -40.05 5.85 -15.16
N SER A 169 -39.99 4.88 -14.23
CA SER A 169 -41.14 4.09 -13.80
C SER A 169 -42.20 4.96 -13.11
N THR A 170 -41.78 5.85 -12.20
CA THR A 170 -42.69 6.80 -11.52
C THR A 170 -43.30 7.82 -12.49
N LEU A 171 -42.52 8.30 -13.48
CA LEU A 171 -43.06 9.14 -14.54
C LEU A 171 -44.10 8.39 -15.38
N GLN A 172 -43.85 7.12 -15.68
CA GLN A 172 -44.81 6.28 -16.40
C GLN A 172 -46.09 6.06 -15.62
N SER A 173 -46.02 5.83 -14.30
CA SER A 173 -47.22 5.73 -13.46
C SER A 173 -48.00 7.04 -13.41
N PHE A 174 -47.32 8.19 -13.27
CA PHE A 174 -47.99 9.49 -13.31
C PHE A 174 -48.67 9.77 -14.65
N ARG A 175 -48.06 9.36 -15.78
CA ARG A 175 -48.74 9.45 -17.09
C ARG A 175 -50.01 8.62 -17.12
N GLN A 176 -49.96 7.39 -16.60
CA GLN A 176 -51.14 6.54 -16.51
C GLN A 176 -52.22 7.15 -15.61
N ASP A 177 -51.83 7.75 -14.48
CA ASP A 177 -52.77 8.44 -13.59
C ASP A 177 -53.42 9.66 -14.26
N VAL A 178 -52.66 10.43 -15.05
CA VAL A 178 -53.19 11.54 -15.84
C VAL A 178 -54.16 11.05 -16.92
N ASP A 179 -53.85 9.95 -17.61
CA ASP A 179 -54.74 9.34 -18.59
C ASP A 179 -56.03 8.85 -17.93
N ASN A 180 -55.93 8.17 -16.79
CA ASN A 180 -57.07 7.71 -16.00
C ASN A 180 -57.95 8.88 -15.51
N ALA A 181 -57.33 9.95 -15.00
CA ALA A 181 -58.03 11.16 -14.58
C ALA A 181 -58.72 11.85 -15.77
N SER A 182 -58.09 11.85 -16.95
CA SER A 182 -58.67 12.40 -18.18
C SER A 182 -59.89 11.60 -18.64
N LEU A 183 -59.84 10.27 -18.57
CA LEU A 183 -60.99 9.40 -18.85
C LEU A 183 -62.12 9.64 -17.86
N ALA A 184 -61.83 9.72 -16.55
CA ALA A 184 -62.82 10.02 -15.53
C ALA A 184 -63.47 11.40 -15.74
N ARG A 185 -62.68 12.40 -16.16
CA ARG A 185 -63.21 13.73 -16.53
C ARG A 185 -64.18 13.64 -17.70
N LEU A 186 -63.82 12.93 -18.77
CA LEU A 186 -64.69 12.73 -19.94
C LEU A 186 -65.97 11.96 -19.62
N ASP A 187 -65.91 10.98 -18.70
CA ASP A 187 -67.09 10.24 -18.25
C ASP A 187 -68.03 11.14 -17.42
N LEU A 188 -67.48 12.03 -16.60
CA LEU A 188 -68.26 13.01 -15.85
C LEU A 188 -68.87 14.07 -16.78
N GLU A 189 -68.12 14.57 -17.76
CA GLU A 189 -68.63 15.48 -18.79
C GLU A 189 -69.83 14.87 -19.53
N ARG A 190 -69.72 13.61 -19.98
CA ARG A 190 -70.84 12.88 -20.61
C ARG A 190 -72.06 12.71 -19.70
N LYS A 191 -71.86 12.46 -18.40
CA LYS A 191 -72.95 12.39 -17.42
C LYS A 191 -73.63 13.75 -17.23
N VAL A 192 -72.85 14.84 -17.21
CA VAL A 192 -73.39 16.19 -17.12
C VAL A 192 -74.23 16.52 -18.36
N GLU A 193 -73.72 16.21 -19.57
CA GLU A 193 -74.47 16.39 -20.82
C GLU A 193 -75.77 15.58 -20.82
N SER A 194 -75.73 14.30 -20.43
CA SER A 194 -76.93 13.46 -20.35
C SER A 194 -77.96 13.97 -19.35
N LEU A 195 -77.54 14.48 -18.20
CA LEU A 195 -78.45 15.07 -17.20
C LEU A 195 -79.02 16.41 -17.68
N GLN A 196 -78.25 17.20 -18.44
CA GLN A 196 -78.75 18.42 -19.06
C GLN A 196 -79.84 18.11 -20.09
N GLU A 197 -79.63 17.12 -20.96
CA GLU A 197 -80.65 16.65 -21.92
C GLU A 197 -81.93 16.17 -21.21
N GLU A 198 -81.80 15.43 -20.09
CA GLU A 198 -82.95 14.95 -19.33
C GLU A 198 -83.75 16.11 -18.71
N ILE A 199 -83.07 17.14 -18.20
CA ILE A 199 -83.73 18.36 -17.68
C ILE A 199 -84.48 19.09 -18.80
N GLU A 200 -83.87 19.27 -19.98
CA GLU A 200 -84.54 19.90 -21.13
C GLU A 200 -85.81 19.14 -21.55
N ILE A 201 -85.75 17.79 -21.57
CA ILE A 201 -86.91 16.96 -21.87
C ILE A 201 -88.00 17.11 -20.79
N GLN A 202 -87.63 17.13 -19.51
CA GLN A 202 -88.59 17.31 -18.41
C GLN A 202 -89.27 18.69 -18.48
N GLU A 203 -88.54 19.75 -18.82
CA GLU A 203 -89.10 21.09 -19.01
C GLU A 203 -90.08 21.14 -20.19
N LEU A 204 -89.76 20.49 -21.30
CA LEU A 204 -90.66 20.37 -22.46
C LEU A 204 -91.91 19.53 -22.11
N GLN A 205 -91.74 18.43 -21.37
CA GLN A 205 -92.88 17.63 -20.90
C GLN A 205 -93.77 18.41 -19.93
N ALA A 206 -93.20 19.22 -19.04
CA ALA A 206 -93.97 20.10 -18.16
C ALA A 206 -94.77 21.13 -18.96
N GLN A 207 -94.19 21.75 -20.00
CA GLN A 207 -94.93 22.64 -20.91
C GLN A 207 -96.06 21.93 -21.66
N ILE A 208 -95.86 20.69 -22.10
CA ILE A 208 -96.91 19.91 -22.79
C ILE A 208 -98.02 19.50 -21.81
N GLN A 209 -97.68 19.09 -20.58
CA GLN A 209 -98.66 18.77 -19.55
C GLN A 209 -99.46 20.00 -19.10
N GLU A 210 -98.83 21.17 -19.02
CA GLU A 210 -99.51 22.44 -18.78
C GLU A 210 -100.50 22.79 -19.91
N GLN A 211 -100.28 22.28 -21.13
CA GLN A 211 -101.17 22.44 -22.29
C GLN A 211 -102.26 21.33 -22.44
N HIS A 212 -102.18 20.21 -21.72
CA HIS A 212 -103.04 19.04 -21.96
C HIS A 212 -103.96 18.64 -20.79
N VAL A 213 -104.52 19.62 -20.05
CA VAL A 213 -105.57 19.36 -19.05
C VAL A 213 -106.88 20.03 -19.46
N GLN A 214 -107.56 19.44 -20.45
CA GLN A 214 -109.00 19.59 -20.66
C GLN A 214 -109.45 18.54 -21.69
N ILE A 215 -110.32 17.60 -21.29
CA ILE A 215 -111.59 17.21 -21.95
C ILE A 215 -112.09 15.91 -21.30
N ASP A 216 -113.26 16.03 -20.66
CA ASP A 216 -114.10 14.96 -20.15
C ASP A 216 -114.48 13.95 -21.25
N MET A 217 -114.52 12.66 -20.89
CA MET A 217 -115.07 11.62 -21.74
C MET A 217 -116.23 10.90 -21.04
N ASP A 218 -117.42 11.17 -21.56
CA ASP A 218 -118.71 10.56 -21.20
C ASP A 218 -118.74 9.11 -21.71
N VAL A 219 -118.87 8.14 -20.79
CA VAL A 219 -118.87 6.70 -21.11
C VAL A 219 -120.20 6.09 -20.68
N SER A 220 -120.94 5.62 -21.68
CA SER A 220 -122.21 4.92 -21.56
C SER A 220 -122.10 3.65 -20.70
N LYS A 221 -123.15 3.43 -19.88
CA LYS A 221 -123.26 2.39 -18.84
C LYS A 221 -122.77 1.00 -19.30
N PRO A 222 -121.64 0.51 -18.76
CA PRO A 222 -121.31 -0.91 -18.75
C PRO A 222 -121.94 -1.57 -17.53
N ASP A 223 -122.04 -2.90 -17.54
CA ASP A 223 -122.56 -3.68 -16.41
C ASP A 223 -121.75 -3.41 -15.12
N LEU A 224 -122.34 -2.61 -14.24
CA LEU A 224 -121.72 -2.05 -13.04
C LEU A 224 -121.16 -3.15 -12.11
N THR A 225 -121.76 -4.34 -12.14
CA THR A 225 -121.37 -5.45 -11.27
C THR A 225 -120.08 -6.11 -11.73
N ALA A 226 -119.87 -6.22 -13.06
CA ALA A 226 -118.62 -6.71 -13.63
C ALA A 226 -117.50 -5.67 -13.48
N ALA A 227 -117.80 -4.40 -13.79
CA ALA A 227 -116.85 -3.30 -13.65
C ALA A 227 -116.38 -3.09 -12.20
N LEU A 228 -117.27 -3.19 -11.20
CA LEU A 228 -116.88 -3.09 -9.78
C LEU A 228 -116.01 -4.28 -9.33
N ARG A 229 -116.23 -5.48 -9.88
CA ARG A 229 -115.40 -6.65 -9.61
C ARG A 229 -114.00 -6.49 -10.21
N ASP A 230 -113.92 -5.99 -11.44
CA ASP A 230 -112.66 -5.73 -12.13
C ASP A 230 -111.88 -4.59 -11.46
N VAL A 231 -112.55 -3.52 -11.04
CA VAL A 231 -111.94 -2.43 -10.26
C VAL A 231 -111.39 -2.95 -8.94
N ARG A 232 -112.14 -3.79 -8.21
CA ARG A 232 -111.64 -4.42 -6.99
C ARG A 232 -110.42 -5.30 -7.25
N GLN A 233 -110.44 -6.11 -8.30
CA GLN A 233 -109.32 -6.97 -8.66
C GLN A 233 -108.09 -6.18 -9.10
N GLN A 234 -108.28 -5.06 -9.80
CA GLN A 234 -107.23 -4.09 -10.12
C GLN A 234 -106.64 -3.48 -8.85
N TYR A 235 -107.46 -3.04 -7.89
CA TYR A 235 -106.99 -2.51 -6.61
C TYR A 235 -106.22 -3.56 -5.80
N GLU A 236 -106.72 -4.80 -5.71
CA GLU A 236 -106.02 -5.88 -5.04
C GLU A 236 -104.68 -6.22 -5.74
N SER A 237 -104.64 -6.19 -7.08
CA SER A 237 -103.40 -6.38 -7.83
C SER A 237 -102.40 -5.24 -7.64
N VAL A 238 -102.85 -3.98 -7.66
CA VAL A 238 -102.00 -2.81 -7.46
C VAL A 238 -101.49 -2.76 -6.02
N ALA A 239 -102.32 -3.10 -5.03
CA ALA A 239 -101.89 -3.19 -3.63
C ALA A 239 -100.86 -4.29 -3.42
N ALA A 240 -101.05 -5.47 -4.04
CA ALA A 240 -100.08 -6.56 -3.98
C ALA A 240 -98.75 -6.18 -4.66
N LYS A 241 -98.80 -5.53 -5.83
CA LYS A 241 -97.60 -5.01 -6.52
C LYS A 241 -96.88 -3.95 -5.69
N ASN A 242 -97.60 -2.99 -5.13
CA ASN A 242 -97.02 -1.94 -4.29
C ASN A 242 -96.32 -2.54 -3.05
N LEU A 243 -96.92 -3.55 -2.41
CA LEU A 243 -96.30 -4.26 -1.29
C LEU A 243 -95.01 -4.98 -1.72
N GLN A 244 -95.04 -5.68 -2.86
CA GLN A 244 -93.86 -6.38 -3.39
C GLN A 244 -92.75 -5.39 -3.77
N GLU A 245 -93.09 -4.30 -4.46
CA GLU A 245 -92.15 -3.23 -4.82
C GLU A 245 -91.54 -2.58 -3.58
N ALA A 246 -92.34 -2.35 -2.52
CA ALA A 246 -91.83 -1.86 -1.24
C ALA A 246 -90.88 -2.86 -0.58
N GLU A 247 -91.21 -4.15 -0.56
CA GLU A 247 -90.32 -5.19 -0.03
C GLU A 247 -89.01 -5.31 -0.81
N GLU A 248 -89.07 -5.30 -2.15
CA GLU A 248 -87.91 -5.32 -3.03
C GLU A 248 -87.05 -4.07 -2.84
N TRP A 249 -87.70 -2.91 -2.69
CA TRP A 249 -87.02 -1.65 -2.40
C TRP A 249 -86.31 -1.68 -1.05
N TYR A 250 -86.95 -2.18 0.02
CA TYR A 250 -86.33 -2.35 1.33
C TYR A 250 -85.18 -3.37 1.30
N LYS A 251 -85.35 -4.49 0.57
CA LYS A 251 -84.28 -5.49 0.38
C LYS A 251 -83.09 -4.89 -0.35
N SER A 252 -83.31 -4.13 -1.42
CA SER A 252 -82.25 -3.44 -2.15
C SER A 252 -81.56 -2.42 -1.27
N LYS A 253 -82.31 -1.59 -0.52
CA LYS A 253 -81.71 -0.60 0.39
C LYS A 253 -80.91 -1.24 1.52
N PHE A 254 -81.38 -2.36 2.06
CA PHE A 254 -80.63 -3.10 3.05
C PHE A 254 -79.35 -3.70 2.46
N ALA A 255 -79.42 -4.25 1.25
CA ALA A 255 -78.25 -4.76 0.53
C ALA A 255 -77.22 -3.64 0.26
N ASP A 256 -77.66 -2.48 -0.24
CA ASP A 256 -76.79 -1.33 -0.49
C ASP A 256 -76.08 -0.85 0.78
N LEU A 257 -76.82 -0.72 1.90
CA LEU A 257 -76.27 -0.32 3.19
C LEU A 257 -75.28 -1.36 3.74
N SER A 258 -75.61 -2.65 3.62
CA SER A 258 -74.73 -3.74 4.02
C SER A 258 -73.45 -3.76 3.20
N GLU A 259 -73.55 -3.58 1.89
CA GLU A 259 -72.40 -3.52 0.99
C GLU A 259 -71.54 -2.28 1.24
N ALA A 260 -72.14 -1.11 1.49
CA ALA A 260 -71.43 0.09 1.90
C ALA A 260 -70.70 -0.10 3.24
N ALA A 261 -71.32 -0.77 4.21
CA ALA A 261 -70.68 -1.10 5.49
C ALA A 261 -69.50 -2.09 5.30
N ASN A 262 -69.63 -3.07 4.42
CA ASN A 262 -68.54 -4.00 4.09
C ASN A 262 -67.37 -3.27 3.43
N ARG A 263 -67.64 -2.42 2.42
CA ARG A 263 -66.61 -1.57 1.78
C ARG A 263 -65.88 -0.68 2.80
N ASN A 264 -66.61 -0.08 3.75
CA ASN A 264 -66.00 0.72 4.80
C ASN A 264 -65.10 -0.12 5.73
N ASN A 265 -65.54 -1.32 6.12
CA ASN A 265 -64.74 -2.23 6.92
C ASN A 265 -63.46 -2.67 6.19
N ASP A 266 -63.54 -2.93 4.89
CA ASP A 266 -62.38 -3.34 4.10
C ASP A 266 -61.41 -2.17 3.89
N ALA A 267 -61.91 -0.96 3.64
CA ALA A 267 -61.09 0.25 3.63
C ALA A 267 -60.37 0.48 4.98
N LEU A 268 -61.06 0.24 6.10
CA LEU A 268 -60.45 0.33 7.44
C LEU A 268 -59.38 -0.75 7.67
N ARG A 269 -59.60 -1.99 7.19
CA ARG A 269 -58.61 -3.07 7.26
C ARG A 269 -57.37 -2.71 6.43
N GLN A 270 -57.58 -2.21 5.22
CA GLN A 270 -56.49 -1.78 4.34
C GLN A 270 -55.69 -0.64 4.96
N ALA A 271 -56.34 0.40 5.47
CA ALA A 271 -55.66 1.50 6.16
C ALA A 271 -54.86 1.03 7.39
N LYS A 272 -55.38 0.04 8.14
CA LYS A 272 -54.65 -0.59 9.25
C LYS A 272 -53.44 -1.40 8.75
N GLN A 273 -53.57 -2.10 7.63
CA GLN A 273 -52.46 -2.85 7.05
C GLN A 273 -51.35 -1.90 6.60
N GLU A 274 -51.70 -0.85 5.86
CA GLU A 274 -50.76 0.21 5.42
C GLU A 274 -50.07 0.88 6.62
N SER A 275 -50.81 1.22 7.68
CA SER A 275 -50.23 1.76 8.92
C SER A 275 -49.20 0.82 9.56
N ASN A 276 -49.47 -0.50 9.56
CA ASN A 276 -48.53 -1.49 10.07
C ASN A 276 -47.31 -1.66 9.14
N GLU A 277 -47.49 -1.56 7.83
CA GLU A 277 -46.40 -1.61 6.85
C GLU A 277 -45.48 -0.39 6.99
N TYR A 278 -46.02 0.83 7.12
CA TYR A 278 -45.23 2.02 7.41
C TYR A 278 -44.47 1.89 8.74
N ARG A 279 -45.09 1.33 9.79
CA ARG A 279 -44.40 1.07 11.06
C ARG A 279 -43.23 0.10 10.90
N ARG A 280 -43.39 -0.96 10.10
CA ARG A 280 -42.30 -1.90 9.79
C ARG A 280 -41.19 -1.22 8.98
N GLN A 281 -41.53 -0.43 7.97
CA GLN A 281 -40.53 0.32 7.19
C GLN A 281 -39.71 1.27 8.08
N VAL A 282 -40.36 2.03 8.97
CA VAL A 282 -39.67 2.89 9.94
C VAL A 282 -38.75 2.06 10.84
N GLN A 283 -39.19 0.89 11.32
CA GLN A 283 -38.36 0.02 12.14
C GLN A 283 -37.16 -0.55 11.37
N THR A 284 -37.33 -0.94 10.09
CA THR A 284 -36.25 -1.40 9.22
C THR A 284 -35.25 -0.29 8.91
N LEU A 285 -35.72 0.93 8.59
CA LEU A 285 -34.86 2.09 8.37
C LEU A 285 -34.11 2.49 9.64
N THR A 286 -34.76 2.41 10.81
CA THR A 286 -34.11 2.60 12.12
C THR A 286 -33.09 1.49 12.41
N CYS A 287 -33.38 0.26 11.98
CA CYS A 287 -32.45 -0.87 12.03
C CYS A 287 -31.29 -0.74 11.02
N GLY A 288 -31.42 0.11 9.99
CA GLY A 288 -30.30 0.59 9.18
C GLY A 288 -29.18 1.23 10.02
N GLY A 289 -29.50 1.69 11.24
CA GLY A 289 -28.50 2.03 12.27
C GLY A 289 -27.58 0.87 12.70
N CYS A 290 -27.84 -0.37 12.30
CA CYS A 290 -26.90 -1.47 12.46
C CYS A 290 -25.66 -1.31 11.57
N ALA A 291 -25.81 -0.75 10.36
CA ALA A 291 -24.66 -0.38 9.53
C ALA A 291 -23.87 0.79 10.16
N GLN A 292 -24.57 1.69 10.85
CA GLN A 292 -23.93 2.74 11.65
C GLN A 292 -23.12 2.15 12.82
N ARG A 293 -23.65 1.14 13.53
CA ARG A 293 -22.90 0.43 14.59
C ARG A 293 -21.68 -0.31 14.05
N THR A 294 -21.75 -0.91 12.86
CA THR A 294 -20.58 -1.54 12.24
C THR A 294 -19.54 -0.50 11.82
N ASN A 295 -19.97 0.66 11.30
CA ASN A 295 -19.08 1.78 10.99
C ASN A 295 -18.39 2.32 12.25
N GLU A 296 -19.13 2.55 13.34
CA GLU A 296 -18.56 2.97 14.63
C GLU A 296 -17.55 1.96 15.19
N SER A 297 -17.74 0.66 14.95
CA SER A 297 -16.79 -0.38 15.33
C SER A 297 -15.51 -0.31 14.50
N LEU A 298 -15.63 -0.14 13.18
CA LEU A 298 -14.48 -0.02 12.27
C LEU A 298 -13.69 1.26 12.54
N GLU A 299 -14.35 2.38 12.79
CA GLU A 299 -13.69 3.64 13.19
C GLU A 299 -12.93 3.52 14.52
N ARG A 300 -13.44 2.71 15.46
CA ARG A 300 -12.74 2.43 16.72
C ARG A 300 -11.50 1.57 16.48
N GLN A 301 -11.60 0.51 15.67
CA GLN A 301 -10.45 -0.32 15.30
C GLN A 301 -9.37 0.46 14.56
N MET A 302 -9.76 1.37 13.66
CA MET A 302 -8.82 2.23 12.95
C MET A 302 -8.05 3.13 13.91
N ARG A 303 -8.74 3.78 14.86
CA ARG A 303 -8.10 4.61 15.89
C ARG A 303 -7.16 3.80 16.80
N GLU A 304 -7.56 2.60 17.20
CA GLU A 304 -6.70 1.70 17.99
C GLU A 304 -5.44 1.28 17.22
N MET A 305 -5.56 1.00 15.91
CA MET A 305 -4.39 0.72 15.08
C MET A 305 -3.48 1.94 14.92
N GLU A 306 -4.04 3.13 14.69
CA GLU A 306 -3.26 4.38 14.63
C GLU A 306 -2.53 4.66 15.94
N GLU A 307 -3.18 4.47 17.09
CA GLU A 307 -2.56 4.61 18.40
C GLU A 307 -1.43 3.60 18.61
N ASN A 308 -1.65 2.33 18.27
CA ASN A 308 -0.61 1.29 18.33
C ASN A 308 0.60 1.64 17.46
N PHE A 309 0.38 2.08 16.22
CA PHE A 309 1.48 2.53 15.35
C PHE A 309 2.20 3.75 15.92
N SER A 310 1.47 4.69 16.53
CA SER A 310 2.07 5.85 17.18
C SER A 310 2.97 5.45 18.36
N VAL A 311 2.55 4.45 19.15
CA VAL A 311 3.31 3.89 20.27
C VAL A 311 4.54 3.14 19.76
N GLU A 312 4.40 2.32 18.71
CA GLU A 312 5.54 1.65 18.08
C GLU A 312 6.56 2.64 17.51
N ALA A 313 6.10 3.69 16.84
CA ALA A 313 6.96 4.76 16.33
C ALA A 313 7.70 5.47 17.47
N ALA A 314 7.02 5.76 18.59
CA ALA A 314 7.66 6.32 19.78
C ALA A 314 8.73 5.36 20.35
N ASN A 315 8.43 4.06 20.45
CA ASN A 315 9.39 3.05 20.92
C ASN A 315 10.63 2.96 20.01
N TYR A 316 10.46 3.03 18.69
CA TYR A 316 11.59 3.08 17.77
C TYR A 316 12.40 4.37 17.93
N GLN A 317 11.73 5.52 18.11
CA GLN A 317 12.38 6.80 18.35
C GLN A 317 13.20 6.78 19.66
N ASP A 318 12.65 6.21 20.73
CA ASP A 318 13.35 6.03 22.01
C ASP A 318 14.57 5.10 21.87
N THR A 319 14.42 4.02 21.09
CA THR A 319 15.53 3.10 20.81
C THR A 319 16.64 3.80 20.02
N ILE A 320 16.28 4.64 19.04
CA ILE A 320 17.24 5.47 18.31
C ILE A 320 17.94 6.44 19.26
N GLY A 321 17.20 7.12 20.14
CA GLY A 321 17.76 8.03 21.14
C GLY A 321 18.77 7.33 22.05
N ARG A 322 18.42 6.16 22.60
CA ARG A 322 19.34 5.37 23.43
C ARG A 322 20.63 4.99 22.69
N LEU A 323 20.52 4.57 21.43
CA LEU A 323 21.69 4.22 20.62
C LEU A 323 22.55 5.45 20.29
N GLN A 324 21.93 6.62 20.08
CA GLN A 324 22.65 7.88 19.87
C GLN A 324 23.41 8.30 21.14
N ASP A 325 22.79 8.16 22.31
CA ASP A 325 23.43 8.43 23.61
C ASP A 325 24.60 7.48 23.88
N GLU A 326 24.45 6.19 23.55
CA GLU A 326 25.54 5.22 23.65
C GLU A 326 26.71 5.59 22.73
N ILE A 327 26.44 5.98 21.49
CA ILE A 327 27.48 6.45 20.57
C ILE A 327 28.18 7.70 21.12
N GLN A 328 27.42 8.64 21.70
CA GLN A 328 27.98 9.86 22.27
C GLN A 328 28.86 9.55 23.49
N ASN A 329 28.40 8.68 24.39
CA ASN A 329 29.20 8.25 25.55
C ASN A 329 30.51 7.57 25.10
N MET A 330 30.46 6.65 24.13
CA MET A 330 31.66 5.99 23.60
C MET A 330 32.63 6.99 22.93
N LYS A 331 32.12 8.03 22.26
CA LYS A 331 32.97 9.11 21.71
C LYS A 331 33.67 9.90 22.81
N GLU A 332 32.95 10.21 23.90
CA GLU A 332 33.51 10.92 25.05
C GLU A 332 34.57 10.10 25.79
N GLU A 333 34.32 8.80 25.97
CA GLU A 333 35.29 7.84 26.52
C GLU A 333 36.54 7.75 25.64
N MET A 334 36.38 7.66 24.32
CA MET A 334 37.50 7.66 23.38
C MET A 334 38.30 8.96 23.45
N ALA A 335 37.63 10.11 23.50
CA ALA A 335 38.30 11.41 23.67
C ALA A 335 39.06 11.50 25.00
N ARG A 336 38.51 10.93 26.08
CA ARG A 336 39.19 10.83 27.37
C ARG A 336 40.45 9.97 27.29
N HIS A 337 40.37 8.77 26.71
CA HIS A 337 41.53 7.90 26.54
C HIS A 337 42.64 8.54 25.69
N LEU A 338 42.28 9.32 24.66
CA LEU A 338 43.26 10.06 23.88
C LEU A 338 43.99 11.12 24.71
N ARG A 339 43.30 11.81 25.64
CA ARG A 339 43.96 12.75 26.57
C ARG A 339 44.88 12.01 27.54
N GLU A 340 44.40 10.93 28.15
CA GLU A 340 45.20 10.11 29.08
C GLU A 340 46.47 9.54 28.39
N TYR A 341 46.35 9.13 27.13
CA TYR A 341 47.48 8.67 26.33
C TYR A 341 48.50 9.79 26.05
N GLN A 342 48.02 10.99 25.71
CA GLN A 342 48.90 12.15 25.51
C GLN A 342 49.62 12.54 26.80
N ASP A 343 48.95 12.50 27.95
CA ASP A 343 49.57 12.78 29.25
C ASP A 343 50.64 11.75 29.60
N LEU A 344 50.37 10.45 29.34
CA LEU A 344 51.36 9.39 29.54
C LEU A 344 52.56 9.56 28.60
N LEU A 345 52.33 9.95 27.35
CA LEU A 345 53.40 10.27 26.41
C LEU A 345 54.26 11.44 26.90
N ASN A 346 53.64 12.49 27.44
CA ASN A 346 54.34 13.62 28.03
C ASN A 346 55.23 13.19 29.21
N VAL A 347 54.73 12.34 30.11
CA VAL A 347 55.51 11.76 31.21
C VAL A 347 56.68 10.91 30.67
N LYS A 348 56.44 10.08 29.67
CA LYS A 348 57.50 9.27 29.03
C LYS A 348 58.60 10.15 28.44
N MET A 349 58.24 11.25 27.78
CA MET A 349 59.22 12.20 27.25
C MET A 349 60.02 12.88 28.36
N ALA A 350 59.38 13.25 29.48
CA ALA A 350 60.08 13.79 30.64
C ALA A 350 61.11 12.79 31.20
N LEU A 351 60.71 11.52 31.35
CA LEU A 351 61.61 10.45 31.80
C LEU A 351 62.76 10.19 30.82
N ASP A 352 62.52 10.24 29.51
CA ASP A 352 63.60 10.11 28.52
C ASP A 352 64.63 11.24 28.67
N ILE A 353 64.16 12.47 28.91
CA ILE A 353 65.03 13.62 29.18
C ILE A 353 65.82 13.38 30.47
N GLU A 354 65.17 12.96 31.56
CA GLU A 354 65.84 12.64 32.81
C GLU A 354 66.92 11.56 32.61
N ILE A 355 66.60 10.44 31.95
CA ILE A 355 67.56 9.36 31.64
C ILE A 355 68.73 9.90 30.82
N ALA A 356 68.47 10.73 29.80
CA ALA A 356 69.52 11.35 29.00
C ALA A 356 70.42 12.27 29.84
N THR A 357 69.85 13.03 30.78
CA THR A 357 70.63 13.85 31.70
C THR A 357 71.45 13.03 32.68
N TYR A 358 70.89 11.95 33.26
CA TYR A 358 71.62 11.03 34.12
C TYR A 358 72.77 10.34 33.38
N ARG A 359 72.56 9.89 32.14
CA ARG A 359 73.63 9.33 31.28
C ARG A 359 74.76 10.33 31.07
N LYS A 360 74.45 11.58 30.73
CA LYS A 360 75.44 12.63 30.51
C LYS A 360 76.24 12.98 31.77
N LEU A 361 75.61 12.98 32.95
CA LEU A 361 76.30 13.18 34.23
C LEU A 361 77.25 12.01 34.55
N LEU A 362 76.81 10.77 34.32
CA LEU A 362 77.63 9.57 34.52
C LEU A 362 78.82 9.52 33.55
N GLU A 363 78.63 9.86 32.27
CA GLU A 363 79.73 10.02 31.30
C GLU A 363 80.73 11.10 31.75
N GLY A 364 80.26 12.17 32.38
CA GLY A 364 81.10 13.20 32.98
C GLY A 364 81.88 12.73 34.21
N GLU A 365 81.29 11.89 35.05
CA GLU A 365 81.96 11.26 36.20
C GLU A 365 82.99 10.20 35.75
N GLU A 366 82.67 9.36 34.77
CA GLU A 366 83.60 8.39 34.17
C GLU A 366 84.78 9.11 33.49
N SER A 367 84.56 10.29 32.90
CA SER A 367 85.63 11.14 32.37
C SER A 367 86.55 11.72 33.46
N ARG A 368 86.06 11.87 34.70
CA ARG A 368 86.87 12.31 35.86
C ARG A 368 87.57 11.15 36.56
N ILE A 369 86.99 9.96 36.52
CA ILE A 369 87.56 8.73 37.11
C ILE A 369 88.59 8.11 36.16
N SER A 370 88.43 8.24 34.84
CA SER A 370 89.30 7.57 33.86
C SER A 370 90.62 8.28 33.54
N LEU A 371 90.82 9.56 33.86
CA LEU A 371 92.14 10.22 33.72
C LEU A 371 92.36 11.36 34.73
N PRO A 372 93.60 11.58 35.23
CA PRO A 372 93.92 12.67 36.16
C PRO A 372 93.70 14.03 35.48
N LEU A 373 92.98 14.93 36.15
CA LEU A 373 92.66 16.32 35.73
C LEU A 373 93.90 17.17 35.37
N PRO A 374 93.76 18.34 34.69
CA PRO A 374 92.56 18.95 34.07
C PRO A 374 92.78 19.49 32.63
N ASN A 375 91.71 19.82 31.90
CA ASN A 375 91.68 21.06 31.11
C ASN A 375 90.26 21.57 30.78
N PHE A 376 90.04 22.86 31.03
CA PHE A 376 88.83 23.63 30.74
C PHE A 376 88.83 24.11 29.28
N SER A 377 87.75 23.84 28.53
CA SER A 377 87.23 24.52 27.32
C SER A 377 86.25 23.52 26.66
N SER A 378 84.94 23.71 26.52
CA SER A 378 84.24 24.85 25.98
C SER A 378 82.73 24.70 26.26
N LEU A 379 82.14 25.67 26.95
CA LEU A 379 80.70 25.89 26.91
C LEU A 379 80.41 26.64 25.62
N ASN A 380 79.74 25.99 24.66
CA ASN A 380 79.10 26.70 23.57
C ASN A 380 77.66 26.20 23.41
N LEU A 381 76.75 27.12 23.72
CA LEU A 381 75.32 27.05 23.43
C LEU A 381 75.09 26.62 21.98
N ARG A 382 74.22 25.63 21.79
CA ARG A 382 73.44 25.50 20.55
C ARG A 382 71.98 25.22 20.88
N GLY A 383 71.32 26.25 21.42
CA GLY A 383 69.90 26.46 21.16
C GLY A 383 69.70 26.74 19.67
N LYS A 384 68.52 26.37 19.15
CA LYS A 384 68.09 26.36 17.73
C LYS A 384 68.24 25.01 17.01
N HIS A 385 67.40 24.05 17.38
CA HIS A 385 66.62 23.26 16.42
C HIS A 385 65.46 22.56 17.14
N LEU A 386 64.35 22.35 16.44
CA LEU A 386 63.04 21.84 16.91
C LEU A 386 62.05 22.88 17.46
N ILE A 387 61.87 23.98 16.73
CA ILE A 387 60.55 24.61 16.56
C ILE A 387 60.15 24.42 15.10
N ILE A 388 59.82 23.19 14.70
CA ILE A 388 59.08 22.92 13.47
C ILE A 388 58.31 21.63 13.76
N HIS A 389 56.97 21.74 13.83
CA HIS A 389 55.94 20.68 13.76
C HIS A 389 54.68 20.98 14.59
N TYR A 390 54.46 22.23 15.03
CA TYR A 390 53.19 22.63 15.69
C TYR A 390 52.07 23.12 14.77
N GLU A 391 52.29 23.19 13.44
CA GLU A 391 51.37 23.91 12.52
C GLU A 391 50.47 23.02 11.63
N ASN A 392 50.41 21.70 11.80
CA ASN A 392 49.62 20.84 10.88
C ASN A 392 48.50 19.99 11.51
N PHE A 393 48.11 20.24 12.77
CA PHE A 393 47.04 19.44 13.41
C PHE A 393 45.77 20.22 13.81
N TYR A 394 45.75 21.55 13.72
CA TYR A 394 44.55 22.33 14.03
C TYR A 394 43.47 22.30 12.94
N SER A 395 43.77 21.78 11.74
CA SER A 395 42.82 21.78 10.62
C SER A 395 41.87 20.57 10.58
N PHE A 396 41.97 19.61 11.51
CA PHE A 396 41.13 18.40 11.51
C PHE A 396 39.99 18.40 12.54
N ILE A 397 39.88 19.46 13.35
CA ILE A 397 38.83 19.59 14.39
C ILE A 397 37.60 20.37 13.88
N TYR A 398 37.66 21.03 12.73
CA TYR A 398 36.56 21.85 12.17
C TYR A 398 35.79 21.19 11.00
N LEU A 399 35.76 19.86 10.91
CA LEU A 399 35.05 19.16 9.82
C LEU A 399 34.09 18.05 10.30
N VAL A 400 33.57 18.19 11.51
CA VAL A 400 32.43 17.40 12.01
C VAL A 400 31.51 18.33 12.80
N ASP A 401 30.78 19.16 12.07
CA ASP A 401 29.48 19.71 12.46
C ASP A 401 28.56 19.64 11.23
#